data_AF-M6GN00-F1
#
_entry.id   AF-M6GN00-F1
#
_cell.length_a   1.000
_cell.length_b   1.000
_cell.length_c   1.000
_cell.angle_alpha   90.00
_cell.angle_beta   90.00
_cell.angle_gamma   90.00
#
_symmetry.space_group_name_H-M   'P 1'
#
loop_
_entity.id
_entity.type
_entity.pdbx_description
1 polymer ?
#
loop_
_entity_poly.entity_id
_entity_poly.type
_entity_poly.pdbx_seq_one_letter_code
_entity_poly.pdbx_strand_id
1 'polypeptide(L)' 'MEERIKRLEYSNSLLVAILETLYPKFSGFLSSEEKKNVMTALKEAKGE' A
#
# COMPACT_ATOMS: atom_id res chain seq x y z
N MET A 1 2.31 20.47 15.11
CA MET A 1 2.66 19.04 15.25
C MET A 1 1.55 18.17 14.68
N GLU A 2 0.29 18.37 15.09
CA GLU A 2 -0.89 17.72 14.51
C GLU A 2 -1.01 17.83 12.98
N GLU A 3 -0.79 19.02 12.42
CA GLU A 3 -0.97 19.23 10.98
C GLU A 3 0.08 18.51 10.11
N ARG A 4 1.25 18.21 10.70
CA ARG A 4 2.28 17.36 10.06
C ARG A 4 1.87 15.90 10.12
N ILE A 5 1.30 15.45 11.25
CA ILE A 5 0.80 14.07 11.43
C ILE A 5 -0.34 13.80 10.45
N LYS A 6 -1.35 14.67 10.38
CA LYS A 6 -2.48 14.55 9.44
C LYS A 6 -2.03 14.46 7.98
N ARG A 7 -1.01 15.24 7.59
CA ARG A 7 -0.44 15.19 6.24
C ARG A 7 0.26 13.86 5.95
N LEU A 8 0.96 13.30 6.94
CA LEU A 8 1.61 12.00 6.81
C LEU A 8 0.59 10.86 6.71
N GLU A 9 -0.45 10.88 7.56
CA GLU A 9 -1.56 9.92 7.50
C GLU A 9 -2.26 9.96 6.15
N TYR A 10 -2.60 11.16 5.65
CA TYR A 10 -3.19 11.33 4.33
C TYR A 10 -2.30 10.79 3.20
N SER A 11 -0.99 11.09 3.25
CA SER A 11 -0.04 10.64 2.24
C SER A 11 0.09 9.11 2.25
N ASN A 12 0.10 8.49 3.42
CA ASN A 12 0.10 7.04 3.57
C ASN A 12 -1.19 6.41 3.01
N SER A 13 -2.36 6.97 3.34
CA SER A 13 -3.63 6.48 2.80
C SER A 13 -3.68 6.59 1.27
N LEU A 14 -3.15 7.68 0.71
CA LEU A 14 -3.09 7.87 -0.75
C LEU A 14 -2.17 6.84 -1.41
N LEU A 15 -1.00 6.56 -0.83
CA LEU A 15 -0.08 5.55 -1.33
C LEU A 15 -0.70 4.15 -1.32
N VAL A 16 -1.43 3.80 -0.25
CA VAL A 16 -2.17 2.52 -0.18
C VAL A 16 -3.21 2.45 -1.29
N ALA A 17 -4.04 3.48 -1.47
CA ALA A 17 -5.07 3.50 -2.50
C ALA A 17 -4.50 3.40 -3.93
N ILE A 18 -3.37 4.07 -4.20
CA ILE A 18 -2.64 3.95 -5.47
C ILE A 18 -2.18 2.50 -5.68
N LEU A 19 -1.56 1.91 -4.66
CA LEU A 19 -1.04 0.54 -4.74
C LEU A 19 -2.16 -0.47 -4.97
N GLU A 20 -3.30 -0.36 -4.29
CA GLU A 20 -4.47 -1.22 -4.51
C GLU A 20 -5.04 -1.09 -5.92
N THR A 21 -5.07 0.13 -6.45
CA THR A 21 -5.60 0.40 -7.79
C THR A 21 -4.67 -0.16 -8.88
N LEU A 22 -3.37 -0.03 -8.68
CA LEU A 22 -2.38 -0.40 -9.68
C LEU A 22 -1.93 -1.86 -9.57
N TYR A 23 -1.88 -2.44 -8.37
CA TYR A 23 -1.39 -3.80 -8.13
C TYR A 23 -2.01 -4.85 -9.05
N PRO A 24 -3.34 -4.91 -9.24
CA PRO A 24 -3.94 -5.86 -10.18
C PRO A 24 -3.38 -5.75 -11.60
N LYS A 25 -3.03 -4.53 -12.05
CA LYS A 25 -2.53 -4.27 -13.42
C LYS A 25 -1.11 -4.78 -13.66
N PHE A 26 -0.28 -4.87 -12.62
CA PHE A 26 1.11 -5.34 -12.75
C PHE A 26 1.41 -6.63 -11.99
N SER A 27 0.44 -7.18 -11.25
CA SER A 27 0.59 -8.44 -10.52
C SER A 27 1.09 -9.58 -11.40
N GLY A 28 0.75 -9.60 -12.69
CA GLY A 28 1.24 -10.59 -13.66
C GLY A 28 2.76 -10.60 -13.87
N PHE A 29 3.45 -9.49 -13.57
CA PHE A 29 4.91 -9.37 -13.71
C PHE A 29 5.68 -9.75 -12.43
N LEU A 30 4.97 -10.00 -11.33
CA LEU A 30 5.56 -10.33 -10.04
C LEU A 30 5.64 -11.84 -9.84
N SER A 31 6.76 -12.30 -9.27
CA SER A 31 6.90 -13.64 -8.72
C SER A 31 5.91 -13.89 -7.57
N SER A 32 5.71 -15.15 -7.22
CA SER A 32 4.83 -15.54 -6.11
C SER A 32 5.29 -14.94 -4.76
N GLU A 33 6.61 -14.81 -4.56
CA GLU A 33 7.18 -14.21 -3.36
C GLU A 33 6.95 -12.69 -3.31
N GLU A 34 7.18 -11.98 -4.42
CA GLU A 34 6.91 -10.55 -4.51
C GLU A 34 5.42 -10.24 -4.31
N LYS A 35 4.53 -11.06 -4.88
CA LYS A 35 3.09 -10.96 -4.66
C LYS A 35 2.74 -11.08 -3.17
N LYS A 36 3.32 -12.07 -2.49
CA LYS A 36 3.13 -12.28 -1.05
C LYS A 36 3.61 -11.07 -0.26
N ASN A 37 4.79 -10.55 -0.56
CA ASN A 37 5.36 -9.38 0.13
C ASN A 37 4.48 -8.14 -0.03
N VAL A 38 3.99 -7.87 -1.24
CA VAL A 38 3.07 -6.75 -1.50
C VAL A 38 1.75 -6.91 -0.73
N MET A 39 1.18 -8.12 -0.73
CA MET A 39 -0.06 -8.40 0.00
C MET A 39 0.10 -8.27 1.51
N THR A 40 1.24 -8.71 2.07
CA THR A 40 1.56 -8.52 3.50
C THR A 40 1.68 -7.04 3.83
N ALA A 41 2.46 -6.28 3.05
CA ALA A 41 2.63 -4.85 3.28
C ALA A 41 1.32 -4.07 3.18
N LEU A 42 0.42 -4.46 2.26
CA LEU A 42 -0.92 -3.88 2.14
C LEU A 42 -1.80 -4.16 3.37
N LYS A 43 -1.74 -5.36 3.93
CA LYS A 43 -2.47 -5.70 5.16
C LYS A 43 -1.97 -4.92 6.35
N GLU A 44 -0.65 -4.89 6.55
CA GLU A 44 -0.01 -4.14 7.63
C GLU A 44 -0.34 -2.63 7.54
N ALA A 45 -0.33 -2.06 6.33
CA ALA A 45 -0.67 -0.65 6.12
C ALA A 45 -2.15 -0.32 6.42
N LYS A 46 -3.04 -1.32 6.38
CA LYS A 46 -4.45 -1.18 6.75
C LYS A 46 -4.75 -1.48 8.21
N GLY A 47 -3.78 -2.07 8.94
CA GLY A 47 -4.00 -2.58 10.29
C GLY A 47 -4.82 -3.88 10.32
N GLU A 48 -4.76 -4.68 9.26
CA GLU A 48 -5.34 -6.05 9.15
C GLU A 48 -4.31 -7.13 9.46
#